data_AF-A0A7W0DD77-F1
#
_entry.id   AF-A0A7W0DD77-F1
#
_cell.length_a   1.000
_cell.length_b   1.000
_cell.length_c   1.000
_cell.angle_alpha   90.00
_cell.angle_beta   90.00
_cell.angle_gamma   90.00
#
_symmetry.space_group_name_H-M   'P 1'
#
loop_
_entity.id
_entity.type
_entity.pdbx_description
1 polymer ?
#
loop_
_entity_poly.entity_id
_entity_poly.type
_entity_poly.pdbx_seq_one_letter_code
_entity_poly.pdbx_strand_id
1 'polypeptide(L)'
;MYLNLFTVLLAAFVLVSALPGEASAAAPFNFTAGLLDKTLAASTQAQTNRIHSLQDELLTLQKQEEEWDHSITLQHNQNKEALTALSKQAKTIDAAQLAKLEEEVLRTRERYKPLLSRYTAINKQIEDVRPLKNKSLNTMLRIQATALKIPAQLARADIQSKEKAHRAAKDKASKATKGLRERLDDINPTNVQIKAKMSAVQSSRKSLSPLWSAFKKSAKKGDATGVQSTLSSMVSLLRQVNDEKQRIYKLETSVRDKLATIKKDTG
;
A
#
# COMPACT_ATOMS: atom_id res chain seq x y z
N MET A 1 -21.08 -23.16 -3.61
CA MET A 1 -21.71 -21.94 -4.15
C MET A 1 -21.65 -20.82 -3.11
N TYR A 2 -20.45 -20.36 -2.75
CA TYR A 2 -20.20 -19.14 -1.95
C TYR A 2 -19.08 -18.33 -2.61
N LEU A 3 -19.09 -18.34 -3.94
CA LEU A 3 -18.16 -17.70 -4.83
C LEU A 3 -19.01 -16.68 -5.59
N ASN A 4 -19.39 -15.57 -4.95
CA ASN A 4 -19.97 -14.36 -5.59
C ASN A 4 -20.38 -13.23 -4.64
N LEU A 5 -20.16 -13.34 -3.31
CA LEU A 5 -20.41 -12.21 -2.39
C LEU A 5 -19.15 -11.50 -1.86
N PHE A 6 -17.95 -12.01 -2.15
CA PHE A 6 -16.69 -11.46 -1.61
C PHE A 6 -15.85 -10.65 -2.59
N THR A 7 -16.30 -10.55 -3.85
CA THR A 7 -15.66 -9.76 -4.91
C THR A 7 -16.05 -8.29 -4.89
N VAL A 8 -17.07 -7.90 -4.11
CA VAL A 8 -17.56 -6.50 -4.07
C VAL A 8 -16.74 -5.62 -3.11
N LEU A 9 -16.05 -6.18 -2.12
CA LEU A 9 -15.21 -5.37 -1.20
C LEU A 9 -13.77 -5.14 -1.71
N LEU A 10 -13.37 -5.81 -2.80
CA LEU A 10 -12.04 -5.63 -3.42
C LEU A 10 -12.07 -4.63 -4.59
N ALA A 11 -13.24 -4.10 -4.95
CA ALA A 11 -13.42 -3.12 -6.02
C ALA A 11 -13.28 -1.65 -5.54
N ALA A 12 -13.10 -1.41 -4.24
CA ALA A 12 -12.86 -0.06 -3.71
C ALA A 12 -11.37 0.33 -3.67
N PHE A 13 -10.45 -0.54 -4.10
CA PHE A 13 -9.00 -0.33 -3.93
C PHE A 13 -8.26 0.19 -5.19
N VAL A 14 -8.97 0.82 -6.13
CA VAL A 14 -8.33 1.40 -7.34
C VAL A 14 -8.45 2.94 -7.38
N LEU A 15 -9.07 3.59 -6.40
CA LEU A 15 -9.21 5.06 -6.40
C LEU A 15 -8.06 5.80 -5.68
N VAL A 16 -6.80 5.48 -5.96
CA VAL A 16 -5.67 6.39 -5.65
C VAL A 16 -4.63 6.34 -6.76
N SER A 17 -5.05 6.63 -7.99
CA SER A 17 -4.11 6.99 -9.07
C SER A 17 -4.68 8.13 -9.91
N ALA A 18 -5.04 9.21 -9.22
CA ALA A 18 -4.98 10.53 -9.78
C ALA A 18 -4.39 11.43 -8.69
N LEU A 19 -3.06 11.30 -8.49
CA LEU A 19 -2.34 12.56 -8.35
C LEU A 19 -2.71 13.35 -9.62
N PRO A 20 -3.18 14.59 -9.52
CA PRO A 20 -3.17 15.44 -10.70
C PRO A 20 -1.75 15.34 -11.26
N GLY A 21 -1.66 14.68 -12.42
CA GLY A 21 -0.49 14.74 -13.26
C GLY A 21 -0.16 16.21 -13.42
N GLU A 22 1.12 16.50 -13.29
CA GLU A 22 1.67 17.84 -13.39
C GLU A 22 1.20 18.73 -12.23
N ALA A 23 1.84 18.54 -11.08
CA ALA A 23 2.33 19.72 -10.39
C ALA A 23 3.16 20.49 -11.42
N SER A 24 2.51 21.42 -12.12
CA SER A 24 3.17 22.46 -12.89
C SER A 24 4.21 23.03 -11.94
N ALA A 25 5.47 22.67 -12.15
CA ALA A 25 6.57 23.32 -11.47
C ALA A 25 6.36 24.79 -11.78
N ALA A 26 6.03 25.58 -10.75
CA ALA A 26 5.92 27.01 -10.93
C ALA A 26 7.24 27.42 -11.57
N ALA A 27 7.18 28.08 -12.72
CA ALA A 27 8.37 28.41 -13.48
C ALA A 27 9.37 29.12 -12.54
N PRO A 28 10.66 28.76 -12.60
CA PRO A 28 11.68 29.34 -11.73
C PRO A 28 11.63 30.87 -11.79
N PHE A 29 11.89 31.55 -10.67
CA PHE A 29 11.92 33.01 -10.64
C PHE A 29 13.16 33.50 -11.38
N ASN A 30 12.99 33.81 -12.66
CA ASN A 30 14.07 34.26 -13.52
C ASN A 30 14.27 35.77 -13.38
N PHE A 31 15.35 36.16 -12.69
CA PHE A 31 15.83 37.54 -12.66
C PHE A 31 16.66 37.79 -13.92
N THR A 32 16.05 38.43 -14.93
CA THR A 32 16.77 38.84 -16.14
C THR A 32 17.72 39.99 -15.83
N ALA A 33 18.83 40.08 -16.57
CA ALA A 33 19.69 41.25 -16.55
C ALA A 33 18.86 42.53 -16.81
N GLY A 34 19.09 43.58 -16.04
CA GLY A 34 18.35 44.83 -16.19
C GLY A 34 17.03 44.93 -15.40
N LEU A 35 16.53 43.83 -14.82
CA LEU A 35 15.18 43.82 -14.20
C LEU A 35 15.08 44.79 -13.01
N LEU A 36 16.17 44.94 -12.25
CA LEU A 36 16.21 45.77 -11.06
C LEU A 36 16.94 47.10 -11.27
N ASP A 37 17.63 47.32 -12.39
CA ASP A 37 18.51 48.48 -12.60
C ASP A 37 17.85 49.82 -12.29
N LYS A 38 16.62 50.02 -12.81
CA LYS A 38 15.85 51.25 -12.56
C LYS A 38 15.48 51.42 -11.08
N THR A 39 15.23 50.31 -10.37
CA THR A 39 14.93 50.33 -8.93
C THR A 39 16.19 50.60 -8.13
N LEU A 40 17.31 49.96 -8.47
CA LEU A 40 18.59 50.13 -7.78
C LEU A 40 19.12 51.55 -7.97
N ALA A 41 18.98 52.13 -9.16
CA ALA A 41 19.36 53.52 -9.43
C ALA A 41 18.55 54.54 -8.62
N ALA A 42 17.30 54.21 -8.26
CA ALA A 42 16.42 55.05 -7.46
C ALA A 42 16.46 54.73 -5.94
N SER A 43 17.24 53.72 -5.52
CA SER A 43 17.30 53.23 -4.14
C SER A 43 18.45 53.85 -3.36
N THR A 44 18.27 53.98 -2.04
CA THR A 44 19.38 54.24 -1.12
C THR A 44 20.28 53.00 -1.00
N GLN A 45 21.52 53.17 -0.53
CA GLN A 45 22.45 52.04 -0.33
C GLN A 45 21.86 50.96 0.59
N ALA A 46 21.19 51.35 1.68
CA ALA A 46 20.52 50.43 2.58
C ALA A 46 19.42 49.63 1.87
N GLN A 47 18.65 50.29 1.00
CA GLN A 47 17.60 49.63 0.23
C GLN A 47 18.17 48.65 -0.81
N THR A 48 19.24 49.03 -1.50
CA THR A 48 19.96 48.17 -2.45
C THR A 48 20.48 46.89 -1.76
N ASN A 49 21.16 47.04 -0.62
CA ASN A 49 21.66 45.90 0.15
C ASN A 49 20.52 44.95 0.58
N ARG A 50 19.37 45.51 0.98
CA ARG A 50 18.21 44.71 1.38
C ARG A 50 17.58 43.96 0.21
N ILE A 51 17.48 44.59 -0.96
CA ILE A 51 16.94 43.97 -2.18
C ILE A 51 17.83 42.80 -2.60
N HIS A 52 19.15 42.97 -2.64
CA HIS A 52 20.09 41.88 -2.96
C HIS A 52 19.98 40.73 -1.95
N SER A 53 19.99 41.01 -0.64
CA SER A 53 19.82 39.97 0.38
C SER A 53 18.53 39.17 0.22
N LEU A 54 17.41 39.84 -0.08
CA LEU A 54 16.13 39.16 -0.31
C LEU A 54 16.13 38.34 -1.60
N GLN A 55 16.80 38.83 -2.66
CA GLN A 55 16.95 38.12 -3.92
C GLN A 55 17.78 36.84 -3.74
N ASP A 56 18.94 36.94 -3.09
CA ASP A 56 19.83 35.81 -2.84
C ASP A 56 19.15 34.74 -1.98
N GLU A 57 18.41 35.19 -0.96
CA GLU A 57 17.61 34.29 -0.14
C GLU A 57 16.50 33.59 -0.94
N LEU A 58 15.78 34.34 -1.78
CA LEU A 58 14.73 33.76 -2.63
C LEU A 58 15.29 32.67 -3.55
N LEU A 59 16.43 32.93 -4.20
CA LEU A 59 17.09 31.97 -5.09
C LEU A 59 17.59 30.73 -4.33
N THR A 60 18.12 30.93 -3.12
CA THR A 60 18.55 29.82 -2.24
C THR A 60 17.36 28.94 -1.86
N LEU A 61 16.24 29.55 -1.45
CA LEU A 61 15.02 28.84 -1.08
C LEU A 61 14.42 28.10 -2.27
N GLN A 62 14.46 28.68 -3.47
CA GLN A 62 13.98 28.02 -4.68
C GLN A 62 14.81 26.78 -5.01
N LYS A 63 16.14 26.86 -4.92
CA LYS A 63 17.01 25.69 -5.12
C LYS A 63 16.74 24.59 -4.08
N GLN A 64 16.58 24.97 -2.83
CA GLN A 64 16.22 24.02 -1.76
C GLN A 64 14.87 23.35 -2.04
N GLU A 65 13.92 24.10 -2.56
CA GLU A 65 12.59 23.61 -2.91
C GLU A 65 12.64 22.54 -4.01
N GLU A 66 13.50 22.72 -5.02
CA GLU A 66 13.76 21.77 -6.11
C GLU A 66 14.41 20.47 -5.57
N GLU A 67 15.38 20.61 -4.65
CA GLU A 67 16.02 19.45 -4.00
C GLU A 67 15.02 18.64 -3.15
N TRP A 68 14.11 19.33 -2.47
CA TRP A 68 13.00 18.68 -1.78
C TRP A 68 12.05 17.97 -2.75
N ASP A 69 11.69 18.59 -3.87
CA ASP A 69 10.84 17.95 -4.89
C ASP A 69 11.44 16.65 -5.38
N HIS A 70 12.74 16.65 -5.67
CA HIS A 70 13.46 15.45 -6.10
C HIS A 70 13.44 14.37 -5.01
N SER A 71 13.82 14.73 -3.79
CA SER A 71 13.93 13.80 -2.66
C SER A 71 12.59 13.17 -2.27
N ILE A 72 11.53 13.99 -2.20
CA ILE A 72 10.16 13.53 -1.89
C ILE A 72 9.66 12.60 -3.00
N THR A 73 9.86 12.96 -4.26
CA THR A 73 9.41 12.14 -5.40
C THR A 73 10.10 10.78 -5.43
N LEU A 74 11.42 10.76 -5.24
CA LEU A 74 12.20 9.53 -5.18
C LEU A 74 11.69 8.62 -4.07
N GLN A 75 11.52 9.16 -2.86
CA GLN A 75 11.08 8.38 -1.71
C GLN A 75 9.64 7.89 -1.84
N HIS A 76 8.74 8.73 -2.36
CA HIS A 76 7.36 8.36 -2.63
C HIS A 76 7.27 7.17 -3.59
N ASN A 77 8.06 7.19 -4.66
CA ASN A 77 8.09 6.10 -5.63
C ASN A 77 8.61 4.79 -5.01
N GLN A 78 9.69 4.86 -4.24
CA GLN A 78 10.23 3.70 -3.51
C GLN A 78 9.21 3.12 -2.52
N ASN A 79 8.49 3.98 -1.78
CA ASN A 79 7.44 3.58 -0.86
C ASN A 79 6.29 2.88 -1.57
N LYS A 80 5.88 3.40 -2.74
CA LYS A 80 4.82 2.80 -3.56
C LYS A 80 5.21 1.42 -4.10
N GLU A 81 6.45 1.25 -4.54
CA GLU A 81 6.98 -0.04 -4.98
C GLU A 81 6.99 -1.06 -3.84
N ALA A 82 7.49 -0.68 -2.67
CA ALA A 82 7.52 -1.52 -1.48
C ALA A 82 6.11 -1.93 -1.02
N LEU A 83 5.17 -0.99 -0.98
CA LEU A 83 3.77 -1.27 -0.64
C LEU A 83 3.13 -2.24 -1.64
N THR A 84 3.41 -2.07 -2.94
CA THR A 84 2.91 -2.97 -3.99
C THR A 84 3.49 -4.36 -3.83
N ALA A 85 4.78 -4.48 -3.54
CA ALA A 85 5.45 -5.77 -3.31
C ALA A 85 4.85 -6.50 -2.10
N LEU A 86 4.68 -5.82 -0.97
CA LEU A 86 4.07 -6.40 0.24
C LEU A 86 2.61 -6.79 0.02
N SER A 87 1.85 -5.97 -0.72
CA SER A 87 0.46 -6.27 -1.07
C SER A 87 0.34 -7.51 -1.97
N LYS A 88 1.32 -7.74 -2.87
CA LYS A 88 1.40 -8.97 -3.66
C LYS A 88 1.77 -10.17 -2.78
N GLN A 89 2.77 -10.02 -1.90
CA GLN A 89 3.15 -11.06 -0.94
C GLN A 89 1.96 -11.51 -0.09
N ALA A 90 1.12 -10.57 0.37
CA ALA A 90 -0.10 -10.86 1.12
C ALA A 90 -1.08 -11.78 0.38
N LYS A 91 -1.10 -11.76 -0.96
CA LYS A 91 -1.99 -12.62 -1.76
C LYS A 91 -1.45 -14.03 -1.93
N THR A 92 -0.15 -14.22 -1.74
CA THR A 92 0.55 -15.48 -2.04
C THR A 92 1.07 -16.18 -0.78
N ILE A 93 0.74 -15.68 0.42
CA ILE A 93 1.17 -16.30 1.70
C ILE A 93 0.74 -17.76 1.71
N ASP A 94 1.74 -18.64 1.85
CA ASP A 94 1.60 -20.10 1.92
C ASP A 94 0.81 -20.75 0.77
N ALA A 95 0.62 -20.05 -0.36
CA ALA A 95 -0.23 -20.53 -1.46
C ALA A 95 0.24 -21.89 -2.01
N ALA A 96 1.54 -22.07 -2.19
CA ALA A 96 2.11 -23.35 -2.65
C ALA A 96 1.96 -24.47 -1.61
N GLN A 97 2.11 -24.16 -0.32
CA GLN A 97 1.93 -25.14 0.75
C GLN A 97 0.46 -25.56 0.89
N LEU A 98 -0.48 -24.61 0.78
CA LEU A 98 -1.91 -24.88 0.79
C LEU A 98 -2.32 -25.76 -0.39
N ALA A 99 -1.85 -25.43 -1.61
CA ALA A 99 -2.11 -26.24 -2.80
C ALA A 99 -1.61 -27.69 -2.63
N LYS A 100 -0.40 -27.87 -2.08
CA LYS A 100 0.15 -29.20 -1.80
C LYS A 100 -0.69 -29.97 -0.77
N LEU A 101 -1.11 -29.33 0.32
CA LEU A 101 -1.94 -29.97 1.34
C LEU A 101 -3.34 -30.33 0.80
N GLU A 102 -3.91 -29.49 -0.06
CA GLU A 102 -5.18 -29.78 -0.74
C GLU A 102 -5.03 -30.99 -1.69
N GLU A 103 -3.97 -31.03 -2.48
CA GLU A 103 -3.66 -32.17 -3.35
C GLU A 103 -3.48 -33.46 -2.54
N GLU A 104 -2.76 -33.41 -1.42
CA GLU A 104 -2.60 -34.55 -0.52
C GLU A 104 -3.96 -35.06 0.00
N VAL A 105 -4.87 -34.17 0.40
CA VAL A 105 -6.23 -34.55 0.84
C VAL A 105 -6.99 -35.24 -0.29
N LEU A 106 -6.96 -34.67 -1.50
CA LEU A 106 -7.65 -35.23 -2.67
C LEU A 106 -7.11 -36.60 -3.03
N ARG A 107 -5.78 -36.74 -3.10
CA ARG A 107 -5.11 -37.99 -3.42
C ARG A 107 -5.40 -39.08 -2.38
N THR A 108 -5.39 -38.74 -1.10
CA THR A 108 -5.71 -39.68 -0.02
C THR A 108 -7.18 -40.12 -0.07
N ARG A 109 -8.11 -39.19 -0.34
CA ARG A 109 -9.53 -39.53 -0.54
C ARG A 109 -9.74 -40.48 -1.71
N GLU A 110 -9.16 -40.19 -2.87
CA GLU A 110 -9.28 -41.07 -4.04
C GLU A 110 -8.64 -42.44 -3.81
N ARG A 111 -7.49 -42.50 -3.12
CA ARG A 111 -6.84 -43.76 -2.75
C ARG A 111 -7.74 -44.65 -1.88
N TYR A 112 -8.46 -44.08 -0.91
CA TYR A 112 -9.30 -44.84 0.03
C TYR A 112 -10.75 -45.03 -0.42
N LYS A 113 -11.18 -44.32 -1.47
CA LYS A 113 -12.55 -44.39 -2.01
C LYS A 113 -13.01 -45.82 -2.30
N PRO A 114 -12.24 -46.72 -2.95
CA PRO A 114 -12.69 -48.10 -3.19
C PRO A 114 -12.94 -48.88 -1.89
N LEU A 115 -12.05 -48.74 -0.90
CA LEU A 115 -12.14 -49.42 0.39
C LEU A 115 -13.39 -48.95 1.17
N LEU A 116 -13.59 -47.64 1.26
CA LEU A 116 -14.70 -47.04 1.98
C LEU A 116 -16.05 -47.33 1.29
N SER A 117 -16.09 -47.30 -0.04
CA SER A 117 -17.27 -47.67 -0.83
C SER A 117 -17.63 -49.14 -0.63
N ARG A 118 -16.64 -50.05 -0.65
CA ARG A 118 -16.87 -51.49 -0.41
C ARG A 118 -17.39 -51.74 1.00
N TYR A 119 -16.78 -51.12 2.01
CA TYR A 119 -17.25 -51.21 3.39
C TYR A 119 -18.70 -50.72 3.55
N THR A 120 -19.04 -49.61 2.89
CA THR A 120 -20.40 -49.04 2.92
C THR A 120 -21.40 -49.95 2.21
N ALA A 121 -21.05 -50.49 1.04
CA ALA A 121 -21.91 -51.41 0.28
C ALA A 121 -22.21 -52.70 1.06
N ILE A 122 -21.21 -53.31 1.71
CA ILE A 122 -21.42 -54.51 2.53
C ILE A 122 -22.34 -54.21 3.72
N ASN A 123 -22.17 -53.08 4.40
CA ASN A 123 -23.08 -52.70 5.49
C ASN A 123 -24.52 -52.51 4.99
N LYS A 124 -24.72 -51.91 3.82
CA LYS A 124 -26.05 -51.81 3.19
C LYS A 124 -26.64 -53.18 2.87
N GLN A 125 -25.85 -54.09 2.29
CA GLN A 125 -26.29 -55.47 2.03
C GLN A 125 -26.68 -56.22 3.32
N ILE A 126 -25.99 -55.98 4.44
CA ILE A 126 -26.37 -56.53 5.75
C ILE A 126 -27.75 -56.03 6.18
N GLU A 127 -28.06 -54.75 5.94
CA GLU A 127 -29.37 -54.16 6.23
C GLU A 127 -30.47 -54.75 5.33
N ASP A 128 -30.19 -54.88 4.02
CA ASP A 128 -31.13 -55.40 3.02
C ASP A 128 -31.44 -56.90 3.25
N VAL A 129 -30.48 -57.71 3.70
CA VAL A 129 -30.65 -59.16 3.94
C VAL A 129 -31.24 -59.46 5.31
N ARG A 130 -31.12 -58.55 6.29
CA ARG A 130 -31.68 -58.70 7.64
C ARG A 130 -33.17 -59.12 7.67
N PRO A 131 -34.09 -58.52 6.89
CA PRO A 131 -35.50 -58.91 6.88
C PRO A 131 -35.75 -60.30 6.25
N LEU A 132 -34.85 -60.79 5.40
CA LEU A 132 -35.00 -62.07 4.70
C LEU A 132 -34.73 -63.30 5.60
N LYS A 133 -34.30 -63.10 6.85
CA LYS A 133 -34.01 -64.14 7.86
C LYS A 133 -32.99 -65.21 7.41
N ASN A 134 -32.23 -64.96 6.34
CA ASN A 134 -31.16 -65.86 5.90
C ASN A 134 -29.92 -65.71 6.81
N LYS A 135 -29.81 -66.60 7.79
CA LYS A 135 -28.72 -66.58 8.80
C LYS A 135 -27.33 -66.77 8.20
N SER A 136 -27.20 -67.62 7.18
CA SER A 136 -25.91 -67.92 6.55
C SER A 136 -25.37 -66.69 5.81
N LEU A 137 -26.19 -66.10 4.94
CA LEU A 137 -25.82 -64.92 4.15
C LEU A 137 -25.50 -63.70 5.04
N ASN A 138 -26.29 -63.47 6.09
CA ASN A 138 -26.04 -62.37 7.05
C ASN A 138 -24.72 -62.58 7.82
N THR A 139 -24.42 -63.82 8.24
CA THR A 139 -23.16 -64.13 8.94
C THR A 139 -21.95 -63.91 8.04
N MET A 140 -22.01 -64.35 6.77
CA MET A 140 -20.95 -64.13 5.80
C MET A 140 -20.68 -62.63 5.58
N LEU A 141 -21.73 -61.82 5.34
CA LEU A 141 -21.58 -60.38 5.13
C LEU A 141 -21.01 -59.67 6.37
N ARG A 142 -21.40 -60.09 7.58
CA ARG A 142 -20.86 -59.56 8.84
C ARG A 142 -19.38 -59.85 9.03
N ILE A 143 -18.91 -61.04 8.65
CA ILE A 143 -17.48 -61.39 8.69
C ILE A 143 -16.70 -60.46 7.74
N GLN A 144 -17.21 -60.23 6.52
CA GLN A 144 -16.58 -59.31 5.56
C GLN A 144 -16.56 -57.86 6.07
N ALA A 145 -17.66 -57.38 6.66
CA ALA A 145 -17.71 -56.05 7.26
C ALA A 145 -16.70 -55.91 8.41
N THR A 146 -16.57 -56.95 9.25
CA THR A 146 -15.63 -56.96 10.38
C THR A 146 -14.18 -56.91 9.90
N ALA A 147 -13.83 -57.66 8.86
CA ALA A 147 -12.49 -57.64 8.27
C ALA A 147 -12.11 -56.25 7.69
N LEU A 148 -13.09 -55.51 7.15
CA LEU A 148 -12.87 -54.18 6.58
C LEU A 148 -12.97 -53.03 7.60
N LYS A 149 -13.47 -53.29 8.81
CA LYS A 149 -13.74 -52.26 9.82
C LYS A 149 -12.47 -51.50 10.22
N ILE A 150 -11.40 -52.22 10.59
CA ILE A 150 -10.14 -51.59 11.03
C ILE A 150 -9.47 -50.81 9.88
N PRO A 151 -9.29 -51.39 8.67
CA PRO A 151 -8.79 -50.63 7.52
C PRO A 151 -9.63 -49.39 7.20
N ALA A 152 -10.96 -49.47 7.27
CA ALA A 152 -11.85 -48.34 7.02
C ALA A 152 -11.72 -47.25 8.10
N GLN A 153 -11.54 -47.63 9.37
CA GLN A 153 -11.28 -46.68 10.46
C GLN A 153 -9.94 -45.96 10.28
N LEU A 154 -8.87 -46.70 9.93
CA LEU A 154 -7.55 -46.13 9.65
C LEU A 154 -7.60 -45.17 8.45
N ALA A 155 -8.29 -45.56 7.37
CA ALA A 155 -8.47 -44.70 6.20
C ALA A 155 -9.21 -43.40 6.54
N ARG A 156 -10.27 -43.46 7.35
CA ARG A 156 -11.00 -42.27 7.82
C ARG A 156 -10.12 -41.38 8.70
N ALA A 157 -9.34 -41.97 9.59
CA ALA A 157 -8.43 -41.23 10.46
C ALA A 157 -7.33 -40.51 9.65
N ASP A 158 -6.76 -41.15 8.63
CA ASP A 158 -5.75 -40.52 7.77
C ASP A 158 -6.35 -39.34 6.97
N ILE A 159 -7.51 -39.53 6.33
CA ILE A 159 -8.23 -38.44 5.64
C ILE A 159 -8.48 -37.27 6.62
N GLN A 160 -8.99 -37.56 7.81
CA GLN A 160 -9.29 -36.54 8.82
C GLN A 160 -8.02 -35.80 9.29
N SER A 161 -6.90 -36.51 9.46
CA SER A 161 -5.62 -35.93 9.83
C SER A 161 -5.13 -34.95 8.76
N LYS A 162 -5.17 -35.36 7.48
CA LYS A 162 -4.78 -34.50 6.35
C LYS A 162 -5.70 -33.28 6.19
N GLU A 163 -7.00 -33.46 6.36
CA GLU A 163 -7.95 -32.35 6.37
C GLU A 163 -7.69 -31.37 7.50
N LYS A 164 -7.39 -31.86 8.70
CA LYS A 164 -7.04 -31.01 9.85
C LYS A 164 -5.77 -30.21 9.59
N ALA A 165 -4.75 -30.84 9.00
CA ALA A 165 -3.51 -30.17 8.61
C ALA A 165 -3.77 -29.07 7.57
N HIS A 166 -4.56 -29.35 6.54
CA HIS A 166 -4.94 -28.36 5.53
C HIS A 166 -5.73 -27.18 6.15
N ARG A 167 -6.72 -27.45 7.01
CA ARG A 167 -7.49 -26.40 7.71
C ARG A 167 -6.61 -25.55 8.60
N ALA A 168 -5.74 -26.16 9.41
CA ALA A 168 -4.83 -25.44 10.28
C ALA A 168 -3.86 -24.54 9.50
N ALA A 169 -3.31 -25.03 8.40
CA ALA A 169 -2.48 -24.23 7.50
C ALA A 169 -3.26 -23.06 6.89
N LYS A 170 -4.50 -23.29 6.46
CA LYS A 170 -5.38 -22.25 5.91
C LYS A 170 -5.69 -21.17 6.94
N ASP A 171 -6.00 -21.55 8.17
CA ASP A 171 -6.28 -20.59 9.25
C ASP A 171 -5.04 -19.77 9.61
N LYS A 172 -3.85 -20.40 9.63
CA LYS A 172 -2.57 -19.71 9.83
C LYS A 172 -2.31 -18.69 8.72
N ALA A 173 -2.42 -19.10 7.46
CA ALA A 173 -2.23 -18.24 6.30
C ALA A 173 -3.23 -17.07 6.29
N SER A 174 -4.49 -17.32 6.64
CA SER A 174 -5.54 -16.30 6.76
C SER A 174 -5.20 -15.26 7.84
N LYS A 175 -4.76 -15.71 9.03
CA LYS A 175 -4.32 -14.82 10.11
C LYS A 175 -3.10 -13.99 9.71
N ALA A 176 -2.09 -14.60 9.10
CA ALA A 176 -0.90 -13.90 8.62
C ALA A 176 -1.27 -12.85 7.56
N THR A 177 -2.13 -13.21 6.61
CA THR A 177 -2.64 -12.30 5.58
C THR A 177 -3.40 -11.12 6.18
N LYS A 178 -4.27 -11.38 7.17
CA LYS A 178 -5.02 -10.34 7.86
C LYS A 178 -4.09 -9.39 8.61
N GLY A 179 -3.15 -9.92 9.40
CA GLY A 179 -2.20 -9.10 10.14
C GLY A 179 -1.30 -8.25 9.24
N LEU A 180 -0.86 -8.78 8.09
CA LEU A 180 -0.12 -8.00 7.10
C LEU A 180 -0.97 -6.86 6.51
N ARG A 181 -2.24 -7.12 6.17
CA ARG A 181 -3.15 -6.08 5.66
C ARG A 181 -3.40 -4.98 6.68
N GLU A 182 -3.69 -5.33 7.93
CA GLU A 182 -3.90 -4.36 9.01
C GLU A 182 -2.69 -3.44 9.19
N ARG A 183 -1.47 -4.01 9.20
CA ARG A 183 -0.23 -3.22 9.28
C ARG A 183 0.00 -2.32 8.06
N LEU A 184 -0.39 -2.75 6.86
CA LEU A 184 -0.34 -1.90 5.67
C LEU A 184 -1.39 -0.78 5.75
N ASP A 185 -2.56 -1.05 6.32
CA ASP A 185 -3.62 -0.06 6.51
C ASP A 185 -3.25 1.02 7.55
N ASP A 186 -2.41 0.70 8.54
CA ASP A 186 -1.86 1.64 9.52
C ASP A 186 -0.93 2.72 8.90
N ILE A 187 -0.61 2.60 7.61
CA ILE A 187 0.12 3.60 6.83
C ILE A 187 -0.84 4.69 6.30
N ASN A 188 -2.11 4.38 6.11
CA ASN A 188 -3.10 5.29 5.53
C ASN A 188 -3.21 6.65 6.24
N PRO A 189 -3.22 6.73 7.58
CA PRO A 189 -3.24 8.03 8.27
C PRO A 189 -2.04 8.92 7.92
N THR A 190 -0.85 8.32 7.76
CA THR A 190 0.36 9.05 7.34
C THR A 190 0.23 9.55 5.90
N ASN A 191 -0.31 8.74 4.98
CA ASN A 191 -0.57 9.14 3.60
C ASN A 191 -1.59 10.28 3.50
N VAL A 192 -2.61 10.30 4.36
CA VAL A 192 -3.57 11.42 4.45
C VAL A 192 -2.88 12.71 4.89
N GLN A 193 -1.98 12.64 5.88
CA GLN A 193 -1.19 13.81 6.29
C GLN A 193 -0.29 14.33 5.17
N ILE A 194 0.38 13.44 4.43
CA ILE A 194 1.19 13.80 3.26
C ILE A 194 0.34 14.56 2.24
N LYS A 195 -0.84 14.03 1.88
CA LYS A 195 -1.76 14.69 0.94
C LYS A 195 -2.20 16.07 1.42
N ALA A 196 -2.58 16.21 2.70
CA ALA A 196 -2.97 17.50 3.25
C ALA A 196 -1.84 18.53 3.17
N LYS A 197 -0.61 18.11 3.43
CA LYS A 197 0.58 18.97 3.36
C LYS A 197 0.96 19.33 1.93
N MET A 198 0.84 18.40 0.98
CA MET A 198 1.00 18.67 -0.44
C MET A 198 0.00 19.73 -0.93
N SER A 199 -1.27 19.64 -0.52
CA SER A 199 -2.28 20.65 -0.85
C SER A 199 -1.93 22.03 -0.28
N ALA A 200 -1.39 22.08 0.95
CA ALA A 200 -0.91 23.33 1.54
C ALA A 200 0.26 23.93 0.73
N VAL A 201 1.24 23.13 0.33
CA VAL A 201 2.35 23.54 -0.55
C VAL A 201 1.83 24.09 -1.88
N GLN A 202 0.89 23.40 -2.51
CA GLN A 202 0.29 23.85 -3.77
C GLN A 202 -0.44 25.19 -3.61
N SER A 203 -1.17 25.37 -2.51
CA SER A 203 -1.84 26.63 -2.20
C SER A 203 -0.84 27.79 -2.05
N SER A 204 0.24 27.60 -1.28
CA SER A 204 1.29 28.61 -1.11
C SER A 204 2.01 28.92 -2.42
N ARG A 205 2.29 27.91 -3.26
CA ARG A 205 2.88 28.12 -4.59
C ARG A 205 1.98 28.98 -5.50
N LYS A 206 0.66 28.74 -5.49
CA LYS A 206 -0.29 29.53 -6.30
C LYS A 206 -0.25 31.02 -5.94
N SER A 207 -0.02 31.35 -4.67
CA SER A 207 0.11 32.73 -4.20
C SER A 207 1.39 33.44 -4.66
N LEU A 208 2.41 32.71 -5.12
CA LEU A 208 3.67 33.31 -5.57
C LEU A 208 3.55 33.98 -6.95
N SER A 209 2.70 33.48 -7.85
CA SER A 209 2.57 34.03 -9.21
C SER A 209 2.03 35.47 -9.24
N PRO A 210 0.97 35.82 -8.47
CA PRO A 210 0.55 37.21 -8.32
C PRO A 210 1.65 38.12 -7.73
N LEU A 211 2.37 37.64 -6.70
CA LEU A 211 3.46 38.39 -6.08
C LEU A 211 4.62 38.64 -7.04
N TRP A 212 4.98 37.66 -7.86
CA TRP A 212 5.99 37.81 -8.90
C TRP A 212 5.59 38.85 -9.95
N SER A 213 4.31 38.87 -10.32
CA SER A 213 3.77 39.88 -11.25
C SER A 213 3.79 41.29 -10.63
N ALA A 214 3.44 41.41 -9.35
CA ALA A 214 3.53 42.67 -8.60
C ALA A 214 4.98 43.15 -8.46
N PHE A 215 5.90 42.25 -8.13
CA PHE A 215 7.35 42.52 -8.07
C PHE A 215 7.85 43.11 -9.39
N LYS A 216 7.59 42.44 -10.54
CA LYS A 216 7.99 42.95 -11.86
C LYS A 216 7.41 44.33 -12.15
N LYS A 217 6.19 44.61 -11.71
CA LYS A 217 5.54 45.92 -11.89
C LYS A 217 6.22 47.01 -11.05
N SER A 218 6.54 46.74 -9.79
CA SER A 218 7.28 47.67 -8.93
C SER A 218 8.70 47.90 -9.45
N ALA A 219 9.37 46.83 -9.91
CA ALA A 219 10.72 46.91 -10.46
C ALA A 219 10.80 47.82 -11.70
N LYS A 220 9.85 47.69 -12.63
CA LYS A 220 9.74 48.56 -13.83
C LYS A 220 9.43 50.03 -13.50
N LYS A 221 8.77 50.28 -12.36
CA LYS A 221 8.46 51.64 -11.89
C LYS A 221 9.64 52.29 -11.17
N GLY A 222 10.64 51.51 -10.73
CA GLY A 222 11.69 52.00 -9.85
C GLY A 222 11.24 52.13 -8.38
N ASP A 223 10.15 51.45 -8.00
CA ASP A 223 9.59 51.51 -6.65
C ASP A 223 10.31 50.53 -5.71
N ALA A 224 11.35 51.03 -5.04
CA ALA A 224 12.19 50.26 -4.13
C ALA A 224 11.40 49.63 -2.97
N THR A 225 10.46 50.37 -2.40
CA THR A 225 9.62 49.90 -1.28
C THR A 225 8.69 48.78 -1.73
N GLY A 226 8.04 48.93 -2.90
CA GLY A 226 7.21 47.88 -3.49
C GLY A 226 8.00 46.62 -3.84
N VAL A 227 9.21 46.77 -4.38
CA VAL A 227 10.12 45.65 -4.65
C VAL A 227 10.50 44.91 -3.36
N GLN A 228 10.90 45.62 -2.31
CA GLN A 228 11.25 44.99 -1.03
C GLN A 228 10.06 44.27 -0.39
N SER A 229 8.89 44.90 -0.39
CA SER A 229 7.67 44.32 0.19
C SER A 229 7.25 43.04 -0.53
N THR A 230 7.25 43.06 -1.86
CA THR A 230 6.91 41.88 -2.67
C THR A 230 7.94 40.77 -2.55
N LEU A 231 9.25 41.07 -2.59
CA LEU A 231 10.31 40.08 -2.37
C LEU A 231 10.23 39.47 -0.96
N SER A 232 10.04 40.28 0.07
CA SER A 232 9.90 39.79 1.45
C SER A 232 8.71 38.85 1.60
N SER A 233 7.60 39.15 0.94
CA SER A 233 6.40 38.30 0.93
C SER A 233 6.66 36.97 0.22
N MET A 234 7.36 37.00 -0.93
CA MET A 234 7.74 35.80 -1.67
C MET A 234 8.71 34.91 -0.87
N VAL A 235 9.73 35.50 -0.22
CA VAL A 235 10.66 34.80 0.67
C VAL A 235 9.90 34.12 1.81
N SER A 236 8.97 34.83 2.46
CA SER A 236 8.14 34.27 3.53
C SER A 236 7.34 33.04 3.08
N LEU A 237 6.71 33.12 1.90
CA LEU A 237 5.96 31.99 1.33
C LEU A 237 6.86 30.81 0.94
N LEU A 238 8.03 31.07 0.35
CA LEU A 238 8.97 30.01 -0.01
C LEU A 238 9.55 29.31 1.22
N ARG A 239 9.85 30.04 2.31
CA ARG A 239 10.22 29.42 3.60
C ARG A 239 9.12 28.48 4.09
N GLN A 240 7.86 28.94 4.08
CA GLN A 240 6.73 28.10 4.46
C GLN A 240 6.61 26.85 3.56
N VAL A 241 6.82 26.99 2.25
CA VAL A 241 6.83 25.85 1.33
C VAL A 241 7.93 24.86 1.68
N ASN A 242 9.16 25.32 1.91
CA ASN A 242 10.28 24.47 2.28
C ASN A 242 10.06 23.76 3.63
N ASP A 243 9.48 24.45 4.62
CA ASP A 243 9.12 23.86 5.90
C ASP A 243 8.07 22.73 5.75
N GLU A 244 7.03 22.96 4.95
CA GLU A 244 6.02 21.93 4.69
C GLU A 244 6.58 20.77 3.88
N LYS A 245 7.48 21.01 2.93
CA LYS A 245 8.18 19.95 2.19
C LYS A 245 9.10 19.12 3.08
N GLN A 246 9.85 19.76 3.98
CA GLN A 246 10.65 19.03 4.96
C GLN A 246 9.77 18.11 5.84
N ARG A 247 8.57 18.56 6.22
CA ARG A 247 7.60 17.73 6.96
C ARG A 247 7.07 16.59 6.11
N ILE A 248 6.77 16.82 4.82
CA ILE A 248 6.39 15.75 3.88
C ILE A 248 7.50 14.70 3.80
N TYR A 249 8.76 15.11 3.63
CA TYR A 249 9.90 14.20 3.58
C TYR A 249 10.03 13.35 4.86
N LYS A 250 9.83 13.95 6.05
CA LYS A 250 9.80 13.21 7.32
C LYS A 250 8.66 12.18 7.37
N LEU A 251 7.48 12.52 6.87
CA LEU A 251 6.35 11.59 6.80
C LEU A 251 6.64 10.44 5.82
N GLU A 252 7.18 10.72 4.64
CA GLU A 252 7.62 9.71 3.67
C GLU A 252 8.70 8.79 4.25
N THR A 253 9.58 9.33 5.09
CA THR A 253 10.56 8.53 5.86
C THR A 253 9.90 7.62 6.87
N SER A 254 8.89 8.12 7.60
CA SER A 254 8.11 7.27 8.50
C SER A 254 7.40 6.13 7.76
N VAL A 255 6.84 6.40 6.58
CA VAL A 255 6.21 5.37 5.73
C VAL A 255 7.25 4.31 5.34
N ARG A 256 8.41 4.74 4.86
CA ARG A 256 9.52 3.85 4.49
C ARG A 256 9.91 2.93 5.65
N ASP A 257 10.08 3.49 6.85
CA ASP A 257 10.52 2.75 8.02
C ASP A 257 9.44 1.75 8.50
N LYS A 258 8.16 2.13 8.43
CA LYS A 258 7.03 1.21 8.65
C LYS A 258 7.04 0.06 7.64
N LEU A 259 7.20 0.35 6.35
CA LEU A 259 7.27 -0.67 5.30
C LEU A 259 8.47 -1.61 5.48
N ALA A 260 9.63 -1.09 5.86
CA ALA A 260 10.81 -1.89 6.16
C ALA A 260 10.59 -2.82 7.36
N THR A 261 9.93 -2.32 8.41
CA THR A 261 9.55 -3.12 9.58
C THR A 261 8.58 -4.25 9.19
N ILE A 262 7.55 -3.93 8.42
CA ILE A 262 6.58 -4.93 7.92
C ILE A 262 7.31 -6.02 7.12
N LYS A 263 8.20 -5.61 6.20
CA LYS A 263 8.97 -6.54 5.38
C LYS A 263 9.85 -7.47 6.21
N LYS A 264 10.45 -6.97 7.30
CA LYS A 264 11.27 -7.78 8.23
C LYS A 264 10.43 -8.80 8.99
N ASP A 265 9.21 -8.44 9.36
CA ASP A 265 8.32 -9.32 10.13
C ASP A 265 7.62 -10.38 9.26
N THR A 266 7.60 -10.21 7.94
CA THR A 266 6.99 -11.15 6.98
C THR A 266 7.99 -11.93 6.13
N GLY A 267 9.30 -11.66 6.25
CA GLY A 267 10.38 -12.40 5.60
C GLY A 267 11.00 -13.41 6.55
#